data_AF-A0A937W583-F1
#
_entry.id   AF-A0A937W583-F1
#
_cell.length_a   1.000
_cell.length_b   1.000
_cell.length_c   1.000
_cell.angle_alpha   90.00
_cell.angle_beta   90.00
_cell.angle_gamma   90.00
#
_symmetry.space_group_name_H-M   'P 1'
#
loop_
_entity.id
_entity.type
_entity.pdbx_description
1 polymer ?
#
loop_
_entity_poly.entity_id
_entity_poly.type
_entity_poly.pdbx_seq_one_letter_code
_entity_poly.pdbx_strand_id
1 'polypeptide(L)'
;MLGTLLLVLSACSTTVTRVPIEQPIDLSGRWNDTDSRLTAEAMIKEALDRPWAQRFLQSSGRGPTVIVGTVLNRTHDHLNTQTFVKDLERALLNSGQVQFVADAGQRQEIRQERLDQAQHARTETVKPMGQESGADFILQGTINSLVDELESTKAIFYQVDLELIDLASNVKVWLGQKKVKKLVERSKTTL
;
A
#
# COMPACT_ATOMS: atom_id res chain seq x y z
N MET A 1 -9.59 25.14 -63.92
CA MET A 1 -9.83 23.84 -63.27
C MET A 1 -9.43 23.97 -61.80
N LEU A 2 -10.34 23.68 -60.89
CA LEU A 2 -10.15 23.74 -59.43
C LEU A 2 -9.10 22.71 -59.00
N GLY A 3 -8.05 23.15 -58.31
CA GLY A 3 -7.06 22.26 -57.68
C GLY A 3 -7.51 21.90 -56.26
N THR A 4 -7.86 20.63 -56.04
CA THR A 4 -8.28 20.10 -54.74
C THR A 4 -7.06 19.89 -53.84
N LEU A 5 -6.94 20.68 -52.76
CA LEU A 5 -5.93 20.52 -51.73
C LEU A 5 -6.38 19.42 -50.75
N LEU A 6 -5.68 18.28 -50.76
CA LEU A 6 -5.92 17.16 -49.86
C LEU A 6 -5.23 17.42 -48.50
N LEU A 7 -6.00 17.79 -47.47
CA LEU A 7 -5.51 17.86 -46.09
C LEU A 7 -5.42 16.45 -45.50
N VAL A 8 -4.20 15.94 -45.34
CA VAL A 8 -3.93 14.67 -44.64
C VAL A 8 -3.87 14.95 -43.14
N LEU A 9 -4.98 14.70 -42.44
CA LEU A 9 -5.02 14.71 -40.97
C LEU A 9 -4.26 13.49 -40.44
N SER A 10 -3.05 13.71 -39.94
CA SER A 10 -2.28 12.67 -39.26
C SER A 10 -2.82 12.49 -37.85
N ALA A 11 -3.59 11.43 -37.63
CA ALA A 11 -4.01 11.04 -36.28
C ALA A 11 -2.83 10.41 -35.54
N CYS A 12 -2.35 11.06 -34.47
CA CYS A 12 -1.39 10.44 -33.56
C CYS A 12 -2.03 9.18 -32.94
N SER A 13 -1.58 8.00 -33.36
CA SER A 13 -1.95 6.76 -32.68
C SER A 13 -1.11 6.62 -31.41
N THR A 14 -1.76 6.27 -30.30
CA THR A 14 -1.05 5.90 -29.08
C THR A 14 -0.50 4.50 -29.24
N THR A 15 0.81 4.34 -29.07
CA THR A 15 1.45 3.01 -29.05
C THR A 15 1.63 2.59 -27.61
N VAL A 16 1.03 1.46 -27.21
CA VAL A 16 1.15 0.89 -25.87
C VAL A 16 2.05 -0.34 -25.94
N THR A 17 3.21 -0.26 -25.28
CA THR A 17 4.15 -1.39 -25.16
C THR A 17 4.13 -1.90 -23.73
N ARG A 18 4.00 -3.22 -23.56
CA ARG A 18 4.13 -3.87 -22.25
C ARG A 18 5.61 -4.03 -21.92
N VAL A 19 6.02 -3.52 -20.77
CA VAL A 19 7.39 -3.58 -20.28
C VAL A 19 7.43 -4.45 -19.02
N PRO A 20 8.51 -5.22 -18.78
CA PRO A 20 8.67 -5.97 -17.52
C PRO A 20 8.62 -5.05 -16.30
N ILE A 21 8.00 -5.52 -15.21
CA ILE A 21 7.81 -4.76 -13.96
C ILE A 21 9.16 -4.42 -13.27
N GLU A 22 10.20 -5.22 -13.51
CA GLU A 22 11.51 -5.00 -12.87
C GLU A 22 12.32 -3.87 -13.52
N GLN A 23 11.92 -3.39 -14.68
CA GLN A 23 12.60 -2.27 -15.34
C GLN A 23 12.16 -0.96 -14.68
N PRO A 24 13.04 -0.24 -13.96
CA PRO A 24 12.67 1.03 -13.34
C PRO A 24 12.45 2.06 -14.45
N ILE A 25 11.22 2.56 -14.55
CA ILE A 25 10.87 3.67 -15.45
C ILE A 25 10.53 4.87 -14.57
N ASP A 26 11.32 5.93 -14.70
CA ASP A 26 11.05 7.20 -14.03
C ASP A 26 10.82 8.31 -15.06
N LEU A 27 9.56 8.71 -15.21
CA LEU A 27 9.16 9.74 -16.17
C LEU A 27 9.12 11.14 -15.56
N SER A 28 8.80 11.24 -14.27
CA SER A 28 8.44 12.52 -13.63
C SER A 28 9.21 12.82 -12.36
N GLY A 29 9.99 11.86 -11.85
CA GLY A 29 10.64 11.91 -10.54
C GLY A 29 9.68 11.74 -9.36
N ARG A 30 8.37 11.68 -9.59
CA ARG A 30 7.36 11.38 -8.55
C ARG A 30 7.44 9.92 -8.14
N TRP A 31 6.81 9.61 -7.01
CA TRP A 31 6.64 8.24 -6.56
C TRP A 31 6.04 7.34 -7.65
N ASN A 32 6.66 6.18 -7.87
CA ASN A 32 6.23 5.21 -8.87
C ASN A 32 6.07 3.78 -8.30
N ASP A 33 5.85 2.83 -9.19
CA ASP A 33 5.72 1.40 -8.89
C ASP A 33 7.01 0.82 -8.27
N THR A 34 8.17 1.26 -8.74
CA THR A 34 9.48 0.81 -8.22
C THR A 34 9.67 1.30 -6.78
N ASP A 35 9.38 2.56 -6.50
CA ASP A 35 9.45 3.14 -5.15
C ASP A 35 8.50 2.40 -4.18
N SER A 36 7.28 2.08 -4.66
CA SER A 36 6.28 1.30 -3.92
C SER A 36 6.79 -0.09 -3.57
N ARG A 37 7.31 -0.82 -4.56
CA ARG A 37 7.79 -2.19 -4.41
C ARG A 37 8.99 -2.26 -3.47
N LEU A 38 10.00 -1.41 -3.69
CA LEU A 38 11.20 -1.38 -2.84
C LEU A 38 10.88 -1.01 -1.38
N THR A 39 9.87 -0.17 -1.19
CA THR A 39 9.38 0.17 0.16
C THR A 39 8.66 -1.01 0.79
N ALA A 40 7.77 -1.69 0.07
CA ALA A 40 7.11 -2.90 0.54
C ALA A 40 8.13 -3.97 0.94
N GLU A 41 9.07 -4.30 0.06
CA GLU A 41 10.11 -5.31 0.30
C GLU A 41 10.93 -5.01 1.56
N ALA A 42 11.35 -3.74 1.74
CA ALA A 42 12.09 -3.32 2.92
C ALA A 42 11.25 -3.47 4.21
N MET A 43 9.99 -3.06 4.17
CA MET A 43 9.07 -3.14 5.31
C MET A 43 8.72 -4.58 5.67
N ILE A 44 8.48 -5.42 4.67
CA ILE A 44 8.21 -6.86 4.84
C ILE A 44 9.40 -7.52 5.52
N LYS A 45 10.60 -7.29 4.97
CA LYS A 45 11.83 -7.83 5.53
C LYS A 45 12.01 -7.40 6.98
N GLU A 46 11.87 -6.11 7.27
CA GLU A 46 11.99 -5.61 8.63
C GLU A 46 10.90 -6.16 9.56
N ALA A 47 9.66 -6.30 9.10
CA ALA A 47 8.58 -6.84 9.91
C ALA A 47 8.79 -8.33 10.25
N LEU A 48 9.31 -9.13 9.30
CA LEU A 48 9.56 -10.56 9.49
C LEU A 48 10.85 -10.85 10.28
N ASP A 49 11.88 -10.01 10.15
CA ASP A 49 13.16 -10.20 10.84
C ASP A 49 13.08 -9.86 12.34
N ARG A 50 12.06 -9.10 12.75
CA ARG A 50 11.91 -8.63 14.14
C ARG A 50 11.10 -9.63 14.97
N PRO A 51 11.47 -9.87 16.24
CA PRO A 51 10.88 -10.95 17.04
C PRO A 51 9.51 -10.62 17.63
N TRP A 52 8.78 -9.61 17.16
CA TRP A 52 7.50 -9.19 17.76
C TRP A 52 6.44 -10.30 17.67
N ALA A 53 6.33 -10.93 16.49
CA ALA A 53 5.37 -12.02 16.26
C ALA A 53 5.75 -13.26 17.07
N GLN A 54 7.03 -13.60 17.13
CA GLN A 54 7.54 -14.71 17.94
C GLN A 54 7.33 -14.48 19.43
N ARG A 55 7.59 -13.27 19.95
CA ARG A 55 7.33 -12.92 21.35
C ARG A 55 5.86 -13.05 21.69
N PHE A 56 4.97 -12.58 20.82
CA PHE A 56 3.53 -12.73 21.00
C PHE A 56 3.11 -14.21 21.00
N LEU A 57 3.65 -15.01 20.08
CA LEU A 57 3.40 -16.46 20.02
C LEU A 57 3.84 -17.16 21.31
N GLN A 58 5.01 -16.81 21.84
CA GLN A 58 5.52 -17.38 23.09
C GLN A 58 4.66 -17.01 24.30
N SER A 59 4.12 -15.80 24.36
CA SER A 59 3.29 -15.35 25.48
C SER A 59 1.83 -15.80 25.40
N SER A 60 1.26 -15.91 24.20
CA SER A 60 -0.16 -16.18 23.99
C SER A 60 -0.48 -17.61 23.52
N GLY A 61 0.52 -18.37 23.07
CA GLY A 61 0.35 -19.70 22.51
C GLY A 61 -0.24 -19.73 21.09
N ARG A 62 -0.49 -18.58 20.46
CA ARG A 62 -1.00 -18.47 19.08
C ARG A 62 -0.33 -17.32 18.31
N GLY A 63 -0.42 -17.36 16.98
CA GLY A 63 0.03 -16.24 16.14
C GLY A 63 -0.78 -14.97 16.42
N PRO A 64 -0.15 -13.78 16.28
CA PRO A 64 -0.84 -12.50 16.38
C PRO A 64 -1.87 -12.32 15.26
N THR A 65 -2.99 -11.70 15.61
CA THR A 65 -4.01 -11.24 14.67
C THR A 65 -3.86 -9.73 14.50
N VAL A 66 -3.74 -9.28 13.25
CA VAL A 66 -3.51 -7.87 12.91
C VAL A 66 -4.68 -7.33 12.11
N ILE A 67 -5.06 -6.07 12.34
CA ILE A 67 -5.93 -5.31 11.45
C ILE A 67 -5.13 -4.24 10.74
N VAL A 68 -5.37 -4.08 9.43
CA VAL A 68 -4.83 -2.95 8.67
C VAL A 68 -5.69 -1.73 8.97
N GLY A 69 -5.06 -0.72 9.59
CA GLY A 69 -5.64 0.59 9.82
C GLY A 69 -5.28 1.57 8.71
N THR A 70 -5.51 2.85 8.99
CA THR A 70 -5.26 3.92 8.02
C THR A 70 -3.77 4.17 7.83
N VAL A 71 -3.35 4.24 6.57
CA VAL A 71 -2.06 4.80 6.17
C VAL A 71 -2.29 6.18 5.56
N LEU A 72 -1.91 7.22 6.30
CA LEU A 72 -2.17 8.61 5.93
C LEU A 72 -1.16 9.09 4.90
N ASN A 73 -1.64 9.50 3.73
CA ASN A 73 -0.84 10.21 2.74
C ASN A 73 -0.77 11.71 3.10
N ARG A 74 0.42 12.18 3.50
CA ARG A 74 0.76 13.58 3.78
C ARG A 74 1.70 14.16 2.72
N THR A 75 1.76 13.54 1.55
CA THR A 75 2.57 14.02 0.43
C THR A 75 1.77 14.97 -0.45
N HIS A 76 2.47 15.66 -1.35
CA HIS A 76 1.82 16.49 -2.38
C HIS A 76 1.31 15.67 -3.57
N ASP A 77 1.59 14.36 -3.60
CA ASP A 77 1.18 13.45 -4.67
C ASP A 77 -0.01 12.59 -4.23
N HIS A 78 -0.87 12.21 -5.19
CA HIS A 78 -1.89 11.20 -4.94
C HIS A 78 -1.26 9.80 -5.00
N LEU A 79 -0.80 9.32 -3.84
CA LEU A 79 -0.20 8.00 -3.68
C LEU A 79 -1.28 6.96 -3.42
N ASN A 80 -1.27 5.87 -4.20
CA ASN A 80 -2.05 4.70 -3.86
C ASN A 80 -1.35 3.92 -2.74
N THR A 81 -1.69 4.22 -1.50
CA THR A 81 -1.09 3.58 -0.34
C THR A 81 -1.53 2.13 -0.17
N GLN A 82 -2.65 1.72 -0.78
CA GLN A 82 -3.15 0.35 -0.64
C GLN A 82 -2.25 -0.67 -1.32
N THR A 83 -1.59 -0.32 -2.43
CA THR A 83 -0.77 -1.26 -3.20
C THR A 83 0.31 -1.90 -2.34
N PHE A 84 1.15 -1.08 -1.69
CA PHE A 84 2.24 -1.62 -0.87
C PHE A 84 1.75 -2.22 0.46
N VAL A 85 0.65 -1.69 1.03
CA VAL A 85 0.05 -2.25 2.25
C VAL A 85 -0.48 -3.67 1.98
N LYS A 86 -1.10 -3.91 0.82
CA LYS A 86 -1.56 -5.24 0.41
C LYS A 86 -0.40 -6.19 0.14
N ASP A 87 0.73 -5.69 -0.37
CA ASP A 87 1.94 -6.51 -0.52
C ASP A 87 2.50 -6.93 0.85
N LEU A 88 2.53 -6.01 1.81
CA LEU A 88 2.93 -6.28 3.19
C LEU A 88 1.99 -7.29 3.87
N GLU A 89 0.67 -7.07 3.79
CA GLU A 89 -0.36 -7.97 4.31
C GLU A 89 -0.18 -9.39 3.73
N ARG A 90 0.00 -9.49 2.40
CA ARG A 90 0.20 -10.77 1.72
C ARG A 90 1.46 -11.49 2.19
N ALA A 91 2.58 -10.79 2.31
CA ALA A 91 3.83 -11.41 2.71
C ALA A 91 3.81 -11.89 4.17
N LEU A 92 3.23 -11.08 5.07
CA LEU A 92 3.05 -11.46 6.48
C LEU A 92 2.09 -12.64 6.64
N LEU A 93 0.97 -12.64 5.89
CA LEU A 93 0.02 -13.77 5.89
C LEU A 93 0.66 -15.05 5.33
N ASN A 94 1.38 -14.95 4.21
CA ASN A 94 2.06 -16.09 3.59
C ASN A 94 3.23 -16.64 4.43
N SER A 95 3.77 -15.85 5.36
CA SER A 95 4.79 -16.33 6.30
C SER A 95 4.24 -17.37 7.29
N GLY A 96 2.92 -17.45 7.47
CA GLY A 96 2.26 -18.29 8.46
C GLY A 96 2.40 -17.80 9.91
N GLN A 97 3.13 -16.71 10.15
CA GLN A 97 3.37 -16.17 11.49
C GLN A 97 2.28 -15.21 11.96
N VAL A 98 1.50 -14.63 11.04
CA VAL A 98 0.56 -13.55 11.31
C VAL A 98 -0.78 -13.83 10.63
N GLN A 99 -1.88 -13.57 11.32
CA GLN A 99 -3.23 -13.57 10.75
C GLN A 99 -3.71 -12.14 10.56
N PHE A 100 -4.56 -11.92 9.56
CA PHE A 100 -5.21 -10.63 9.36
C PHE A 100 -6.72 -10.75 9.48
N VAL A 101 -7.35 -9.77 10.13
CA VAL A 101 -8.79 -9.57 10.02
C VAL A 101 -9.08 -8.59 8.90
N ALA A 102 -10.29 -8.70 8.35
CA ALA A 102 -10.83 -7.75 7.39
C ALA A 102 -10.75 -6.30 7.92
N ASP A 103 -10.41 -5.37 7.03
CA ASP A 103 -10.38 -3.94 7.35
C ASP A 103 -11.79 -3.39 7.65
N ALA A 104 -11.89 -2.12 8.03
CA ALA A 104 -13.16 -1.51 8.41
C ALA A 104 -14.22 -1.57 7.29
N GLY A 105 -13.83 -1.34 6.03
CA GLY A 105 -14.74 -1.37 4.89
C GLY A 105 -15.20 -2.79 4.59
N GLN A 106 -14.25 -3.72 4.51
CA GLN A 106 -14.54 -5.14 4.29
C GLN A 106 -15.46 -5.73 5.38
N ARG A 107 -15.25 -5.37 6.66
CA ARG A 107 -16.14 -5.84 7.74
C ARG A 107 -17.56 -5.32 7.60
N GLN A 108 -17.74 -4.09 7.14
CA GLN A 108 -19.07 -3.53 6.90
C GLN A 108 -19.80 -4.32 5.79
N GLU A 109 -19.10 -4.62 4.69
CA GLU A 109 -19.62 -5.43 3.60
C GLU A 109 -19.98 -6.85 4.06
N ILE A 110 -19.07 -7.52 4.81
CA ILE A 110 -19.30 -8.87 5.34
C ILE A 110 -20.47 -8.91 6.34
N ARG A 111 -20.66 -7.88 7.15
CA ARG A 111 -21.82 -7.78 8.05
C ARG A 111 -23.12 -7.65 7.28
N GLN A 112 -23.13 -6.88 6.20
CA GLN A 112 -24.30 -6.74 5.32
C GLN A 112 -24.64 -8.06 4.64
N GLU A 113 -23.63 -8.76 4.10
CA GLU A 113 -23.79 -10.10 3.50
C GLU A 113 -24.33 -11.11 4.52
N ARG A 114 -23.82 -11.08 5.76
CA ARG A 114 -24.30 -11.99 6.81
C ARG A 114 -25.75 -11.71 7.22
N LEU A 115 -26.20 -10.45 7.14
CA LEU A 115 -27.60 -10.08 7.39
C LEU A 115 -28.52 -10.67 6.30
N ASP A 116 -28.08 -10.62 5.05
CA ASP A 116 -28.79 -11.22 3.92
C ASP A 116 -28.87 -12.74 4.06
N GLN A 117 -27.73 -13.40 4.34
CA GLN A 117 -27.69 -14.83 4.58
C GLN A 117 -28.52 -15.27 5.80
N ALA A 118 -28.68 -14.42 6.81
CA ALA A 118 -29.55 -14.73 7.95
C ALA A 118 -31.02 -14.90 7.55
N GLN A 119 -31.45 -14.28 6.45
CA GLN A 119 -32.82 -14.39 5.91
C GLN A 119 -32.94 -15.48 4.85
N HIS A 120 -31.87 -15.75 4.09
CA HIS A 120 -31.94 -16.55 2.87
C HIS A 120 -31.17 -17.88 2.90
N ALA A 121 -30.16 -18.02 3.77
CA ALA A 121 -29.35 -19.24 3.85
C ALA A 121 -29.98 -20.33 4.72
N ARG A 122 -29.55 -21.58 4.51
CA ARG A 122 -29.96 -22.71 5.35
C ARG A 122 -29.44 -22.54 6.78
N THR A 123 -30.24 -22.93 7.77
CA THR A 123 -29.91 -22.82 9.20
C THR A 123 -28.62 -23.57 9.58
N GLU A 124 -28.29 -24.66 8.89
CA GLU A 124 -27.08 -25.46 9.14
C GLU A 124 -25.78 -24.72 8.78
N THR A 125 -25.84 -23.78 7.82
CA THR A 125 -24.66 -23.11 7.26
C THR A 125 -24.56 -21.63 7.65
N VAL A 126 -25.66 -21.01 8.08
CA VAL A 126 -25.71 -19.59 8.45
C VAL A 126 -24.71 -19.27 9.57
N LYS A 127 -24.06 -18.11 9.47
CA LYS A 127 -23.09 -17.65 10.48
C LYS A 127 -23.74 -16.63 11.42
N PRO A 128 -23.59 -16.79 12.75
CA PRO A 128 -24.14 -15.85 13.72
C PRO A 128 -23.47 -14.47 13.65
N MET A 129 -24.22 -13.45 14.08
CA MET A 129 -23.68 -12.11 14.31
C MET A 129 -22.80 -12.08 15.56
N GLY A 130 -21.86 -11.13 15.62
CA GLY A 130 -21.03 -10.91 16.80
C GLY A 130 -19.88 -11.91 17.02
N GLN A 131 -19.71 -12.91 16.15
CA GLN A 131 -18.62 -13.91 16.21
C GLN A 131 -17.41 -13.51 15.33
N GLU A 132 -17.17 -12.22 15.14
CA GLU A 132 -15.99 -11.74 14.40
C GLU A 132 -14.73 -11.91 15.25
N SER A 133 -13.63 -12.34 14.61
CA SER A 133 -12.34 -12.38 15.30
C SER A 133 -11.84 -10.96 15.60
N GLY A 134 -11.38 -10.75 16.84
CA GLY A 134 -10.70 -9.52 17.24
C GLY A 134 -9.25 -9.52 16.77
N ALA A 135 -8.73 -8.33 16.46
CA ALA A 135 -7.29 -8.13 16.26
C ALA A 135 -6.59 -7.85 17.60
N ASP A 136 -5.36 -8.31 17.72
CA ASP A 136 -4.45 -8.00 18.82
C ASP A 136 -3.70 -6.68 18.54
N PHE A 137 -3.34 -6.46 17.27
CA PHE A 137 -2.59 -5.30 16.83
C PHE A 137 -3.29 -4.57 15.69
N ILE A 138 -3.06 -3.26 15.61
CA ILE A 138 -3.39 -2.45 14.44
C ILE A 138 -2.12 -1.95 13.76
N LEU A 139 -2.03 -2.18 12.45
CA LEU A 139 -0.99 -1.64 11.59
C LEU A 139 -1.45 -0.29 11.05
N GLN A 140 -0.74 0.79 11.36
CA GLN A 140 -1.01 2.13 10.84
C GLN A 140 0.26 2.75 10.28
N GLY A 141 0.12 3.88 9.60
CA GLY A 141 1.30 4.56 9.11
C GLY A 141 1.04 5.89 8.46
N THR A 142 2.13 6.51 8.02
CA THR A 142 2.10 7.80 7.35
C THR A 142 3.14 7.84 6.24
N ILE A 143 2.84 8.57 5.18
CA ILE A 143 3.76 8.85 4.09
C ILE A 143 3.92 10.35 3.98
N ASN A 144 5.15 10.83 4.14
CA ASN A 144 5.48 12.24 4.12
C ASN A 144 6.39 12.52 2.93
N SER A 145 6.29 13.72 2.35
CA SER A 145 7.20 14.17 1.30
C SER A 145 7.76 15.55 1.63
N LEU A 146 9.03 15.75 1.33
CA LEU A 146 9.71 17.05 1.35
C LEU A 146 10.24 17.33 -0.05
N VAL A 147 9.93 18.50 -0.59
CA VAL A 147 10.38 18.94 -1.91
C VAL A 147 11.31 20.12 -1.72
N ASP A 148 12.49 20.03 -2.34
CA ASP A 148 13.47 21.11 -2.42
C ASP A 148 13.79 21.36 -3.90
N GLU A 149 13.69 22.60 -4.35
CA GLU A 149 13.80 22.96 -5.77
C GLU A 149 14.65 24.21 -5.93
N LEU A 150 15.68 24.13 -6.77
CA LEU A 150 16.55 25.24 -7.14
C LEU A 150 16.83 25.20 -8.65
N GLU A 151 16.43 26.26 -9.34
CA GLU A 151 16.55 26.40 -10.80
C GLU A 151 15.95 25.21 -11.58
N SER A 152 16.79 24.40 -12.22
CA SER A 152 16.41 23.23 -13.00
C SER A 152 16.59 21.91 -12.25
N THR A 153 16.93 21.96 -10.97
CA THR A 153 17.19 20.79 -10.13
C THR A 153 16.16 20.70 -9.02
N LYS A 154 15.54 19.53 -8.87
CA LYS A 154 14.54 19.26 -7.85
C LYS A 154 14.89 17.99 -7.08
N ALA A 155 15.00 18.09 -5.76
CA ALA A 155 15.14 16.97 -4.87
C ALA A 155 13.78 16.67 -4.21
N ILE A 156 13.33 15.42 -4.32
CA ILE A 156 12.10 14.94 -3.67
C ILE A 156 12.49 13.85 -2.69
N PHE A 157 12.11 14.03 -1.44
CA PHE A 157 12.34 13.07 -0.37
C PHE A 157 10.99 12.53 0.10
N TYR A 158 10.84 11.20 0.08
CA TYR A 158 9.72 10.49 0.65
C TYR A 158 10.15 9.73 1.90
N GLN A 159 9.31 9.76 2.93
CA GLN A 159 9.46 8.95 4.13
C GLN A 159 8.17 8.21 4.40
N VAL A 160 8.26 6.89 4.47
CA VAL A 160 7.17 5.99 4.87
C VAL A 160 7.49 5.48 6.26
N ASP A 161 6.58 5.73 7.19
CA ASP A 161 6.63 5.23 8.56
C ASP A 161 5.43 4.32 8.79
N LEU A 162 5.67 3.07 9.20
CA LEU A 162 4.64 2.11 9.58
C LEU A 162 4.83 1.71 11.04
N GLU A 163 3.72 1.51 11.75
CA GLU A 163 3.70 1.21 13.16
C GLU A 163 2.70 0.09 13.44
N LEU A 164 3.10 -0.86 14.27
CA LEU A 164 2.23 -1.90 14.80
C LEU A 164 1.95 -1.60 16.27
N ILE A 165 0.68 -1.38 16.60
CA ILE A 165 0.24 -0.90 17.91
C ILE A 165 -0.64 -1.97 18.54
N ASP A 166 -0.36 -2.33 19.78
CA ASP A 166 -1.19 -3.22 20.60
C ASP A 166 -2.54 -2.55 20.91
N LEU A 167 -3.64 -3.19 20.51
CA LEU A 167 -4.99 -2.63 20.63
C LEU A 167 -5.47 -2.53 22.08
N ALA A 168 -4.95 -3.35 23.00
CA ALA A 168 -5.36 -3.34 24.39
C ALA A 168 -4.61 -2.29 25.21
N SER A 169 -3.31 -2.11 24.95
CA SER A 169 -2.40 -1.28 25.75
C SER A 169 -1.95 0.00 25.06
N ASN A 170 -2.21 0.17 23.76
CA ASN A 170 -1.72 1.26 22.92
C ASN A 170 -0.19 1.34 22.82
N VAL A 171 0.53 0.25 23.13
CA VAL A 171 1.98 0.19 23.05
C VAL A 171 2.41 -0.15 21.62
N LYS A 172 3.38 0.60 21.08
CA LYS A 172 4.01 0.27 19.81
C LYS A 172 4.92 -0.95 19.98
N VAL A 173 4.64 -2.03 19.26
CA VAL A 173 5.43 -3.27 19.31
C VAL A 173 6.39 -3.42 18.13
N TRP A 174 6.15 -2.67 17.05
CA TRP A 174 7.03 -2.58 15.90
C TRP A 174 6.90 -1.21 15.25
N LEU A 175 8.02 -0.67 14.75
CA LEU A 175 8.09 0.51 13.91
C LEU A 175 9.02 0.20 12.74
N GLY A 176 8.56 0.45 11.53
CA GLY A 176 9.34 0.34 10.29
C GLY A 176 9.44 1.70 9.61
N GLN A 177 10.61 1.99 9.05
CA GLN A 177 10.85 3.23 8.31
C GLN A 177 11.59 2.97 7.00
N LYS A 178 11.11 3.61 5.93
CA LYS A 178 11.80 3.66 4.65
C LYS A 178 11.87 5.09 4.15
N LYS A 179 13.04 5.45 3.67
CA LYS A 179 13.31 6.73 3.02
C LYS A 179 13.67 6.49 1.57
N VAL A 180 13.13 7.33 0.70
CA VAL A 180 13.42 7.37 -0.73
C VAL A 180 13.78 8.81 -1.07
N LYS A 181 14.92 9.02 -1.73
CA LYS A 181 15.32 10.35 -2.20
C LYS A 181 15.57 10.30 -3.70
N LYS A 182 14.94 11.21 -4.43
CA LYS A 182 15.00 11.31 -5.89
C LYS A 182 15.54 12.68 -6.26
N LEU A 183 16.46 12.72 -7.21
CA LEU A 183 16.99 13.95 -7.80
C LEU A 183 16.48 14.02 -9.24
N VAL A 184 15.86 15.13 -9.59
CA VAL A 184 15.27 15.38 -10.90
C VAL A 184 15.97 16.58 -11.50
N GLU A 185 16.68 16.36 -12.60
CA GLU A 185 17.32 17.42 -13.38
C GLU A 185 16.52 17.63 -14.66
N ARG A 186 16.02 18.85 -14.87
CA ARG A 186 15.44 19.25 -16.16
C ARG A 186 16.55 19.77 -17.06
N SER A 187 16.79 19.10 -18.17
CA SER A 187 17.59 19.68 -19.25
C SER A 187 16.90 20.95 -19.75
N LYS A 188 17.61 22.09 -19.74
CA LYS A 188 17.13 23.31 -20.41
C LYS A 188 17.04 22.97 -21.90
N THR A 189 15.83 22.89 -22.45
CA THR A 189 15.66 22.89 -23.90
C THR A 189 16.16 24.23 -24.39
N THR A 190 17.34 24.26 -25.03
CA THR A 190 17.76 25.41 -25.82
C THR A 190 16.80 25.50 -26.99
N LEU A 191 15.91 26.49 -26.96
CA LEU A 191 15.12 26.93 -28.11
C LEU A 191 16.03 27.63 -29.12
#